data_AF-A0A1G8BXP1-F1
#
_entry.id   AF-A0A1G8BXP1-F1
#
_cell.length_a   1.000
_cell.length_b   1.000
_cell.length_c   1.000
_cell.angle_alpha   90.00
_cell.angle_beta   90.00
_cell.angle_gamma   90.00
#
_symmetry.space_group_name_H-M   'P 1'
#
loop_
_entity.id
_entity.type
_entity.pdbx_description
1 polymer ?
#
loop_
_entity_poly.entity_id
_entity_poly.type
_entity_poly.pdbx_seq_one_letter_code
_entity_poly.pdbx_strand_id
1 'polypeptide(L)'
;MTYGLVIGGVGLLAWLSAGQDSSYGALVVPMVLTGFGIGFTMPAATAAIMEASPAELGGVASAVFNAARQTGSAIGVALVGTLVGQGGGQGGGQGGGGLVSGLHAQAVIGGAAFLVAAALTVIALRPRPVAGEG
;
A
#
# COMPACT_ATOMS: atom_id res chain seq x y z
N MET A 1 -3.22 -10.76 -6.61
CA MET A 1 -2.44 -9.89 -5.70
C MET A 1 -1.54 -8.92 -6.47
N THR A 2 -0.62 -9.39 -7.33
CA THR A 2 0.35 -8.52 -8.05
C THR A 2 -0.29 -7.36 -8.82
N TYR A 3 -1.36 -7.59 -9.58
CA TYR A 3 -2.06 -6.51 -10.29
C TYR A 3 -2.62 -5.45 -9.34
N GLY A 4 -3.17 -5.86 -8.19
CA GLY A 4 -3.65 -4.93 -7.16
C GLY A 4 -2.52 -4.10 -6.56
N LEU A 5 -1.36 -4.70 -6.33
CA LEU A 5 -0.17 -4.01 -5.84
C LEU A 5 0.39 -3.01 -6.87
N VAL A 6 0.41 -3.35 -8.15
CA VAL A 6 0.83 -2.44 -9.22
C VAL A 6 -0.16 -1.29 -9.36
N ILE A 7 -1.46 -1.57 -9.44
CA ILE A 7 -2.50 -0.53 -9.55
C ILE A 7 -2.48 0.40 -8.34
N GLY A 8 -2.34 -0.16 -7.13
CA GLY A 8 -2.24 0.63 -5.90
C GLY A 8 -0.97 1.48 -5.85
N GLY A 9 0.17 0.92 -6.26
CA GLY A 9 1.44 1.64 -6.34
C GLY A 9 1.40 2.79 -7.33
N VAL A 10 0.84 2.56 -8.52
CA VAL A 10 0.62 3.61 -9.54
C VAL A 10 -0.39 4.65 -9.04
N GLY A 11 -1.46 4.23 -8.36
CA GLY A 11 -2.44 5.14 -7.75
C GLY A 11 -1.83 6.05 -6.69
N LEU A 12 -0.96 5.50 -5.84
CA LEU A 12 -0.19 6.26 -4.85
C LEU A 12 0.75 7.25 -5.53
N LEU A 13 1.51 6.83 -6.56
CA LEU A 13 2.39 7.73 -7.32
C LEU A 13 1.61 8.81 -8.10
N ALA A 14 0.38 8.54 -8.53
CA ALA A 14 -0.44 9.52 -9.23
C ALA A 14 -0.81 10.74 -8.35
N TRP A 15 -0.75 10.61 -7.01
CA TRP A 15 -0.89 11.75 -6.09
C TRP A 15 0.22 12.80 -6.23
N LEU A 16 1.34 12.49 -6.91
CA LEU A 16 2.37 13.48 -7.26
C LEU A 16 1.85 14.57 -8.20
N SER A 17 0.75 14.32 -8.90
CA SER A 17 0.08 15.34 -9.72
C SER A 17 -0.77 16.33 -8.91
N ALA A 18 -1.02 16.05 -7.63
CA ALA A 18 -1.80 16.93 -6.76
C ALA A 18 -0.95 18.14 -6.31
N GLY A 19 -1.54 19.33 -6.35
CA GLY A 19 -0.97 20.59 -5.91
C GLY A 19 -2.00 21.43 -5.16
N GLN A 20 -1.62 22.63 -4.73
CA GLN A 20 -2.51 23.50 -3.93
C GLN A 20 -3.77 23.92 -4.69
N ASP A 21 -3.68 24.08 -6.01
CA ASP A 21 -4.77 24.52 -6.87
C ASP A 21 -5.42 23.36 -7.67
N SER A 22 -5.16 22.11 -7.28
CA SER A 22 -5.73 20.95 -7.98
C SER A 22 -7.24 20.93 -7.84
N SER A 23 -7.93 20.84 -8.98
CA SER A 23 -9.38 20.61 -8.99
C SER A 23 -9.71 19.23 -8.44
N TYR A 24 -10.88 19.09 -7.83
CA TYR A 24 -11.35 17.79 -7.30
C TYR A 24 -11.34 16.68 -8.36
N GLY A 25 -11.68 17.01 -9.62
CA GLY A 25 -11.63 16.08 -10.73
C GLY A 25 -10.24 15.48 -10.99
N ALA A 26 -9.17 16.24 -10.75
CA ALA A 26 -7.80 15.73 -10.86
C ALA A 26 -7.46 14.70 -9.77
N LEU A 27 -8.14 14.76 -8.61
CA LEU A 27 -7.92 13.84 -7.49
C LEU A 27 -8.73 12.54 -7.61
N VAL A 28 -9.78 12.52 -8.42
CA VAL A 28 -10.63 11.32 -8.60
C VAL A 28 -9.79 10.14 -9.11
N VAL A 29 -8.93 10.37 -10.10
CA VAL A 29 -8.09 9.32 -10.69
C VAL A 29 -7.17 8.65 -9.64
N PRO A 30 -6.31 9.39 -8.90
CA PRO A 30 -5.46 8.78 -7.88
C PRO A 30 -6.27 8.13 -6.75
N MET A 31 -7.43 8.69 -6.36
CA MET A 31 -8.32 8.07 -5.36
C MET A 31 -8.87 6.73 -5.83
N VAL A 32 -9.40 6.67 -7.06
CA VAL A 32 -9.96 5.45 -7.66
C VAL A 32 -8.88 4.38 -7.79
N LEU A 33 -7.72 4.71 -8.36
CA LEU A 33 -6.61 3.75 -8.52
C LEU A 33 -6.12 3.20 -7.18
N THR A 34 -5.93 4.08 -6.19
CA THR A 34 -5.50 3.67 -4.84
C THR A 34 -6.55 2.77 -4.18
N GLY A 35 -7.83 3.15 -4.26
CA GLY A 35 -8.95 2.38 -3.70
C GLY A 35 -9.07 0.99 -4.33
N PHE A 36 -9.04 0.89 -5.65
CA PHE A 36 -9.06 -0.39 -6.36
C PHE A 36 -7.83 -1.25 -6.03
N GLY A 37 -6.64 -0.66 -6.01
CA GLY A 37 -5.40 -1.38 -5.69
C GLY A 37 -5.43 -2.01 -4.31
N ILE A 38 -5.87 -1.26 -3.30
CA ILE A 38 -6.04 -1.75 -1.92
C ILE A 38 -7.14 -2.83 -1.87
N GLY A 39 -8.28 -2.57 -2.53
CA GLY A 39 -9.43 -3.46 -2.56
C GLY A 39 -9.13 -4.83 -3.14
N PHE A 40 -8.23 -4.94 -4.12
CA PHE A 40 -7.79 -6.23 -4.66
C PHE A 40 -6.63 -6.86 -3.87
N THR A 41 -5.75 -6.05 -3.30
CA THR A 41 -4.57 -6.55 -2.58
C THR A 41 -4.94 -7.26 -1.30
N MET A 42 -5.84 -6.67 -0.50
CA MET A 42 -6.22 -7.19 0.82
C MET A 42 -6.82 -8.60 0.79
N PRO A 43 -7.91 -8.88 0.05
CA PRO A 43 -8.49 -10.22 0.02
C PRO A 43 -7.54 -11.24 -0.60
N ALA A 44 -6.73 -10.84 -1.59
CA ALA A 44 -5.75 -11.73 -2.21
C ALA A 44 -4.62 -12.12 -1.25
N ALA A 45 -4.14 -11.18 -0.41
CA ALA A 45 -3.13 -11.47 0.61
C ALA A 45 -3.68 -12.43 1.68
N THR A 46 -4.91 -12.20 2.15
CA THR A 46 -5.58 -13.09 3.09
C THR A 46 -5.70 -14.51 2.53
N ALA A 47 -6.20 -14.64 1.29
CA ALA A 47 -6.35 -15.94 0.64
C ALA A 47 -5.00 -16.67 0.52
N ALA A 48 -3.95 -15.97 0.05
CA ALA A 48 -2.62 -16.56 -0.11
C ALA A 48 -2.03 -17.07 1.22
N ILE A 49 -2.25 -16.35 2.33
CA ILE A 49 -1.75 -16.76 3.64
C ILE A 49 -2.50 -17.98 4.16
N MET A 50 -3.82 -17.99 4.00
CA MET A 50 -4.63 -19.13 4.43
C MET A 50 -4.32 -20.38 3.59
N GLU A 51 -4.10 -20.22 2.28
CA GLU A 51 -3.71 -21.31 1.36
C GLU A 51 -2.30 -21.85 1.65
N ALA A 52 -1.37 -20.98 2.05
CA ALA A 52 -0.01 -21.39 2.41
C ALA A 52 0.10 -22.04 3.80
N SER A 53 -0.94 -21.94 4.64
CA SER A 53 -0.95 -22.48 5.99
C SER A 53 -1.37 -23.96 6.01
N PRO A 54 -0.71 -24.81 6.82
CA PRO A 54 -1.26 -26.11 7.19
C PRO A 54 -2.64 -25.96 7.82
N ALA A 55 -3.55 -26.90 7.56
CA ALA A 55 -4.93 -26.85 8.03
C ALA A 55 -5.04 -26.79 9.56
N GLU A 56 -4.10 -27.45 10.25
CA GLU A 56 -4.03 -27.52 11.71
C GLU A 56 -3.59 -26.19 12.34
N LEU A 57 -2.95 -25.32 11.54
CA LEU A 57 -2.37 -24.05 12.00
C LEU A 57 -3.12 -22.81 11.48
N GLY A 58 -4.27 -22.97 10.82
CA GLY A 58 -5.02 -21.85 10.23
C GLY A 58 -5.35 -20.73 11.23
N GLY A 59 -5.65 -21.09 12.49
CA GLY A 59 -5.87 -20.12 13.57
C GLY A 59 -4.60 -19.32 13.91
N VAL A 60 -3.44 -19.97 13.95
CA VAL A 60 -2.14 -19.33 14.22
C VAL A 60 -1.74 -18.44 13.04
N ALA A 61 -1.91 -18.91 11.80
CA ALA A 61 -1.62 -18.13 10.59
C ALA A 61 -2.46 -16.85 10.53
N SER A 62 -3.77 -16.94 10.83
CA SER A 62 -4.65 -15.78 10.92
C SER A 62 -4.25 -14.82 12.04
N ALA A 63 -3.87 -15.33 13.21
CA ALA A 63 -3.41 -14.51 14.32
C ALA A 63 -2.13 -13.74 13.97
N VAL A 64 -1.14 -14.40 13.38
CA VAL A 64 0.11 -13.77 12.92
C VAL A 64 -0.16 -12.75 11.82
N PHE A 65 -1.04 -13.06 10.86
CA PHE A 65 -1.40 -12.12 9.80
C PHE A 65 -2.09 -10.87 10.33
N ASN A 66 -3.03 -11.02 11.26
CA ASN A 66 -3.70 -9.89 11.89
C ASN A 66 -2.74 -9.05 12.73
N ALA A 67 -1.83 -9.68 13.48
CA ALA A 67 -0.79 -8.97 14.21
C ALA A 67 0.11 -8.16 13.25
N ALA A 68 0.60 -8.78 12.18
CA ALA A 68 1.41 -8.11 11.17
C ALA A 68 0.67 -6.93 10.52
N ARG A 69 -0.63 -7.09 10.21
CA ARG A 69 -1.47 -6.01 9.68
C ARG A 69 -1.63 -4.87 10.66
N GLN A 70 -1.86 -5.15 11.94
CA GLN A 70 -2.00 -4.11 12.97
C GLN A 70 -0.69 -3.35 13.19
N THR A 71 0.43 -4.07 13.27
CA THR A 71 1.76 -3.44 13.36
C THR A 71 2.05 -2.58 12.14
N GLY A 72 1.80 -3.11 10.93
CA GLY A 72 1.96 -2.35 9.68
C GLY A 72 1.06 -1.12 9.62
N SER A 73 -0.18 -1.23 10.09
CA SER A 73 -1.12 -0.11 10.19
C SER A 73 -0.61 0.98 11.14
N ALA A 74 -0.13 0.60 12.33
CA ALA A 74 0.40 1.56 13.30
C ALA A 74 1.63 2.29 12.74
N ILE A 75 2.57 1.56 12.13
CA ILE A 75 3.75 2.13 11.48
C ILE A 75 3.35 3.06 10.33
N GLY A 76 2.43 2.61 9.47
CA GLY A 76 1.96 3.40 8.33
C GLY A 76 1.30 4.71 8.74
N VAL A 77 0.42 4.66 9.75
CA VAL A 77 -0.25 5.86 10.30
C VAL A 77 0.78 6.83 10.88
N ALA A 78 1.75 6.34 11.66
CA ALA A 78 2.81 7.18 12.22
C ALA A 78 3.66 7.83 11.12
N LEU A 79 4.11 7.06 10.13
CA LEU A 79 4.90 7.57 9.01
C LEU A 79 4.14 8.64 8.22
N VAL A 80 2.90 8.36 7.79
CA VAL A 80 2.09 9.31 7.03
C VAL A 80 1.84 10.59 7.84
N GLY A 81 1.47 10.46 9.12
CA GLY A 81 1.25 11.60 10.01
C GLY A 81 2.50 12.46 10.18
N THR A 82 3.68 11.84 10.27
CA THR A 82 4.96 12.56 10.39
C THR A 82 5.29 13.30 9.09
N LEU A 83 5.18 12.64 7.93
CA LEU A 83 5.49 13.23 6.62
C LEU A 83 4.57 14.40 6.29
N VAL A 84 3.27 14.27 6.57
CA VAL A 84 2.28 15.34 6.38
C VAL A 84 2.48 16.46 7.40
N GLY A 85 2.80 16.13 8.66
CA GLY A 85 3.04 17.10 9.72
C GLY A 85 4.34 17.91 9.56
N GLN A 86 5.39 17.33 8.99
CA GLN A 86 6.69 18.01 8.78
C GLN A 86 6.61 19.18 7.78
N GLY A 87 5.68 19.13 6.82
CA GLY A 87 5.46 20.24 5.89
C GLY A 87 4.88 21.49 6.55
N GLY A 88 4.18 21.36 7.67
CA GLY A 88 3.60 22.46 8.45
C GLY A 88 4.42 22.78 9.70
N GLY A 89 5.75 22.84 9.59
CA GLY A 89 6.71 22.82 10.71
C GLY A 89 6.32 23.59 11.98
N GLN A 90 6.93 23.19 13.10
CA GLN A 90 6.78 23.73 14.48
C GLN A 90 6.99 25.26 14.66
N GLY A 91 7.05 26.03 13.57
CA GLY A 91 6.97 27.49 13.55
C GLY A 91 5.94 27.97 12.51
N GLY A 92 4.66 28.06 12.91
CA GLY A 92 3.74 29.15 12.55
C GLY A 92 3.46 29.54 11.08
N GLY A 93 3.88 28.78 10.08
CA GLY A 93 3.63 29.10 8.67
C GLY A 93 2.39 28.38 8.12
N GLN A 94 1.22 29.04 8.09
CA GLN A 94 -0.02 28.53 7.50
C GLN A 94 0.00 28.52 5.95
N GLY A 95 0.99 27.86 5.34
CA GLY A 95 1.09 27.73 3.88
C GLY A 95 0.71 26.33 3.40
N GLY A 96 -0.21 26.21 2.43
CA GLY A 96 -0.64 24.93 1.85
C GLY A 96 0.47 24.09 1.21
N GLY A 97 1.66 24.66 0.99
CA GLY A 97 2.80 23.99 0.36
C GLY A 97 3.39 22.85 1.19
N GLY A 98 3.30 22.96 2.52
CA GLY A 98 3.73 21.91 3.44
C GLY A 98 2.94 20.62 3.28
N LEU A 99 1.62 20.74 3.22
CA LEU A 99 0.71 19.61 3.04
C LEU A 99 0.99 18.89 1.72
N VAL A 100 1.18 19.65 0.63
CA VAL A 100 1.48 19.08 -0.70
C VAL A 100 2.83 18.35 -0.68
N SER A 101 3.86 18.92 -0.06
CA SER A 101 5.16 18.26 0.08
C SER A 101 5.06 16.95 0.87
N GLY A 102 4.30 16.94 1.97
CA GLY A 102 4.06 15.74 2.76
C GLY A 102 3.28 14.67 1.99
N LEU A 103 2.28 15.09 1.22
CA LEU A 103 1.51 14.25 0.30
C LEU A 103 2.40 13.64 -0.80
N HIS A 104 3.32 14.41 -1.36
CA HIS A 104 4.26 13.88 -2.36
C HIS A 104 5.25 12.90 -1.73
N ALA A 105 5.76 13.19 -0.54
CA ALA A 105 6.67 12.30 0.17
C ALA A 105 6.01 10.95 0.51
N GLN A 106 4.78 10.96 1.03
CA GLN A 106 4.05 9.70 1.28
C GLN A 106 3.69 8.96 -0.01
N ALA A 107 3.40 9.68 -1.11
CA ALA A 107 3.09 9.09 -2.40
C ALA A 107 4.28 8.28 -2.93
N VAL A 108 5.50 8.83 -2.84
CA VAL A 108 6.73 8.13 -3.23
C VAL A 108 6.97 6.92 -2.33
N ILE A 109 6.93 7.10 -1.01
CA ILE A 109 7.25 6.02 -0.07
C ILE A 109 6.23 4.88 -0.17
N GLY A 110 4.94 5.21 -0.16
CA GLY A 110 3.85 4.24 -0.27
C GLY A 110 3.83 3.56 -1.64
N GLY A 111 4.00 4.33 -2.72
CA GLY A 111 4.08 3.80 -4.08
C GLY A 111 5.25 2.83 -4.23
N ALA A 112 6.44 3.19 -3.77
CA ALA A 112 7.61 2.33 -3.78
C ALA A 112 7.39 1.05 -2.96
N ALA A 113 6.79 1.15 -1.76
CA ALA A 113 6.49 -0.02 -0.94
C ALA A 113 5.54 -0.99 -1.65
N PHE A 114 4.50 -0.49 -2.32
CA PHE A 114 3.58 -1.31 -3.13
C PHE A 114 4.28 -2.00 -4.30
N LEU A 115 5.16 -1.30 -5.00
CA LEU A 115 5.90 -1.87 -6.14
C LEU A 115 6.95 -2.89 -5.69
N VAL A 116 7.63 -2.67 -4.58
CA VAL A 116 8.52 -3.65 -3.95
C VAL A 116 7.75 -4.90 -3.56
N ALA A 117 6.58 -4.74 -2.93
CA ALA A 117 5.72 -5.87 -2.62
C ALA A 117 5.26 -6.63 -3.88
N ALA A 118 4.96 -5.92 -4.97
CA ALA A 118 4.62 -6.54 -6.25
C ALA A 118 5.78 -7.38 -6.79
N ALA A 119 7.00 -6.84 -6.76
CA ALA A 119 8.21 -7.55 -7.18
C ALA A 119 8.47 -8.78 -6.30
N LEU A 120 8.36 -8.65 -4.98
CA LEU A 120 8.50 -9.77 -4.05
C LEU A 120 7.46 -10.86 -4.30
N THR A 121 6.22 -10.48 -4.58
CA THR A 121 5.14 -11.42 -4.92
C THR A 121 5.50 -12.23 -6.17
N VAL A 122 6.02 -11.59 -7.22
CA VAL A 122 6.43 -12.26 -8.46
C VAL A 122 7.64 -13.17 -8.27
N ILE A 123 8.58 -12.78 -7.42
CA ILE A 123 9.82 -13.53 -7.17
C ILE A 123 9.55 -14.72 -6.24
N ALA A 124 8.78 -14.53 -5.17
CA ALA A 124 8.57 -15.53 -4.12
C ALA A 124 7.44 -16.53 -4.41
N LEU A 125 6.41 -16.16 -5.19
CA LEU A 125 5.28 -17.04 -5.53
C LEU A 125 5.43 -17.73 -6.90
N ARG A 126 6.66 -17.98 -7.36
CA ARG A 126 6.85 -18.74 -8.61
C ARG A 126 6.24 -20.15 -8.45
N PRO A 127 5.32 -20.58 -9.33
CA PRO A 127 4.66 -21.87 -9.21
C PRO A 127 5.70 -23.00 -9.19
N ARG A 128 5.57 -23.94 -8.23
CA ARG A 128 6.26 -25.22 -8.33
C ARG A 128 5.70 -25.95 -9.56
N PRO A 129 6.54 -26.47 -10.48
CA PRO A 129 6.06 -27.27 -11.59
C PRO A 129 5.25 -28.43 -11.02
N VAL A 130 3.98 -28.54 -11.42
CA VAL A 130 3.18 -29.73 -11.12
C VAL A 130 3.88 -30.87 -11.83
N ALA A 131 4.56 -31.73 -11.07
CA ALA A 131 5.10 -32.96 -11.61
C ALA A 131 3.91 -33.74 -12.16
N GLY A 132 3.86 -33.90 -13.48
CA GLY A 132 2.81 -34.68 -14.14
C GLY A 132 2.84 -36.09 -13.58
N GLU A 133 1.78 -36.46 -12.86
CA GLU A 133 1.47 -37.85 -12.57
C GLU A 133 0.93 -38.44 -13.87
N GLY A 134 1.78 -39.24 -14.53
CA GLY A 134 1.43 -40.09 -15.67
C GLY A 134 1.21 -41.53 -15.23
#